data_AF-A0A936U8F7-F1
#
_entry.id   AF-A0A936U8F7-F1
#
_cell.length_a   1.000
_cell.length_b   1.000
_cell.length_c   1.000
_cell.angle_alpha   90.00
_cell.angle_beta   90.00
_cell.angle_gamma   90.00
#
_symmetry.space_group_name_H-M   'P 1'
#
loop_
_entity.id
_entity.type
_entity.pdbx_description
1 polymer ?
#
loop_
_entity_poly.entity_id
_entity_poly.type
_entity_poly.pdbx_seq_one_letter_code
_entity_poly.pdbx_strand_id
1 'polypeptide(L)'
;MFTALFLASVSASAVELNLEVASNELGALGLTFEDVTPGEAQLVEVPCSEGRTCRVAVTLEEEGVDLWRVSVTLEEGRPGRRGQTAFTVVAEPTFVVPTATDAYLFQGGRRPIVVGDDLVWLEQGLRLTVRVEEAEAVE
;
A
#
# COMPACT_ATOMS: atom_id res chain seq x y z
N MET A 1 38.75 24.07 9.13
CA MET A 1 38.78 22.60 9.06
C MET A 1 37.38 22.14 8.71
N PHE A 2 37.20 21.63 7.50
CA PHE A 2 35.96 21.07 6.99
C PHE A 2 35.86 19.62 7.46
N THR A 3 34.81 19.28 8.20
CA THR A 3 34.34 17.90 8.34
C THR A 3 33.00 17.82 7.63
N ALA A 4 33.04 17.53 6.34
CA ALA A 4 31.89 17.04 5.62
C ALA A 4 31.63 15.63 6.15
N LEU A 5 30.62 15.50 7.01
CA LEU A 5 30.03 14.20 7.31
C LEU A 5 29.42 13.75 5.97
N PHE A 6 29.99 12.69 5.39
CA PHE A 6 29.34 11.97 4.31
C PHE A 6 28.01 11.46 4.87
N LEU A 7 26.91 12.14 4.51
CA LEU A 7 25.60 11.51 4.50
C LEU A 7 25.74 10.37 3.48
N ALA A 8 26.01 9.17 3.98
CA ALA A 8 25.71 7.98 3.21
C ALA A 8 24.23 8.10 2.87
N SER A 9 23.94 8.33 1.60
CA SER A 9 22.60 8.19 1.06
C SER A 9 22.22 6.73 1.24
N VAL A 10 21.50 6.44 2.34
CA VAL A 10 20.89 5.13 2.55
C VAL A 10 19.76 5.04 1.51
N SER A 11 20.09 4.52 0.34
CA SER A 11 19.12 4.11 -0.66
C SER A 11 18.82 2.64 -0.39
N ALA A 12 17.91 2.36 0.54
CA ALA A 12 17.56 0.98 0.88
C ALA A 12 16.20 0.90 1.58
N SER A 13 15.14 0.55 0.86
CA SER A 13 14.01 -0.15 1.47
C SER A 13 13.23 -0.98 0.45
N ALA A 14 13.09 -2.28 0.72
CA ALA A 14 12.11 -3.13 0.06
C ALA A 14 10.81 -3.06 0.88
N VAL A 15 9.71 -2.71 0.23
CA VAL A 15 8.39 -2.63 0.87
C VAL A 15 7.49 -3.69 0.30
N GLU A 16 7.17 -4.65 1.15
CA GLU A 16 6.14 -5.62 0.86
C GLU A 16 4.79 -5.03 1.28
N LEU A 17 3.92 -4.80 0.30
CA LEU A 17 2.56 -4.28 0.46
C LEU A 17 1.56 -5.35 0.02
N ASN A 18 0.97 -6.04 0.98
CA ASN A 18 -0.14 -6.93 0.71
C ASN A 18 -1.46 -6.13 0.76
N LEU A 19 -2.04 -5.89 -0.42
CA LEU A 19 -3.29 -5.15 -0.64
C LEU A 19 -4.44 -6.15 -0.81
N GLU A 20 -5.25 -6.36 0.21
CA GLU A 20 -6.49 -7.11 0.07
C GLU A 20 -7.67 -6.14 0.04
N VAL A 21 -8.33 -6.02 -1.12
CA VAL A 21 -9.62 -5.34 -1.14
C VAL A 21 -10.65 -6.37 -0.70
N ALA A 22 -11.13 -6.23 0.54
CA ALA A 22 -12.27 -6.97 1.06
C ALA A 22 -13.55 -6.45 0.36
N SER A 23 -13.64 -6.77 -0.92
CA SER A 23 -14.75 -6.62 -1.83
C SER A 23 -14.89 -8.00 -2.45
N ASN A 24 -16.10 -8.53 -2.49
CA ASN A 24 -16.41 -9.92 -2.87
C ASN A 24 -15.84 -10.34 -4.25
N GLU A 25 -15.35 -9.39 -5.05
CA GLU A 25 -14.90 -9.57 -6.43
C GLU A 25 -13.37 -9.46 -6.62
N LEU A 26 -12.64 -8.93 -5.65
CA LEU A 26 -11.26 -8.45 -5.86
C LEU A 26 -10.16 -9.39 -5.36
N GLY A 27 -10.46 -10.24 -4.37
CA GLY A 27 -9.46 -11.11 -3.75
C GLY A 27 -8.29 -10.32 -3.11
N ALA A 28 -7.28 -11.05 -2.63
CA ALA A 28 -6.06 -10.46 -2.12
C ALA A 28 -5.04 -10.27 -3.25
N LEU A 29 -4.48 -9.06 -3.37
CA LEU A 29 -3.41 -8.72 -4.28
C LEU A 29 -2.13 -8.44 -3.49
N GLY A 30 -1.13 -9.30 -3.61
CA GLY A 30 0.21 -9.03 -3.07
C GLY A 30 0.98 -8.13 -4.03
N LEU A 31 1.48 -6.99 -3.56
CA LEU A 31 2.38 -6.09 -4.29
C LEU A 31 3.69 -5.96 -3.52
N THR A 32 4.81 -6.13 -4.21
CA THR A 32 6.13 -5.88 -3.63
C THR A 32 6.77 -4.74 -4.39
N PHE A 33 7.22 -3.73 -3.67
CA PHE A 33 7.96 -2.60 -4.19
C PHE A 33 9.41 -2.75 -3.72
N GLU A 34 10.31 -2.99 -4.67
CA GLU A 34 11.75 -3.05 -4.40
C GLU A 34 12.37 -1.68 -4.67
N ASP A 35 13.46 -1.36 -3.96
CA ASP A 35 14.24 -0.13 -4.15
C ASP A 35 13.42 1.17 -4.06
N VAL A 36 12.53 1.27 -3.06
CA VAL A 36 11.70 2.46 -2.90
C VAL A 36 12.55 3.62 -2.37
N THR A 37 12.72 4.66 -3.19
CA THR A 37 13.35 5.91 -2.78
C THR A 37 12.45 6.65 -1.77
N PRO A 38 12.96 7.01 -0.58
CA PRO A 38 12.21 7.83 0.36
C PRO A 38 11.82 9.18 -0.25
N GLY A 39 10.56 9.57 -0.07
CA GLY A 39 9.98 10.80 -0.61
C GLY A 39 9.50 10.72 -2.07
N GLU A 40 9.73 9.61 -2.76
CA GLU A 40 9.22 9.40 -4.13
C GLU A 40 8.04 8.43 -4.13
N ALA A 41 7.01 8.74 -4.94
CA ALA A 41 5.86 7.88 -5.10
C ALA A 41 6.14 6.79 -6.14
N GLN A 42 6.02 5.54 -5.73
CA GLN A 42 6.06 4.37 -6.62
C GLN A 42 4.64 4.04 -7.05
N LEU A 43 4.41 3.99 -8.37
CA LEU A 43 3.08 3.80 -8.95
C LEU A 43 3.01 2.48 -9.71
N VAL A 44 2.00 1.67 -9.40
CA VAL A 44 1.69 0.43 -10.11
C VAL A 44 0.23 0.46 -10.57
N GLU A 45 -0.01 0.01 -11.81
CA GLU A 45 -1.34 -0.27 -12.32
C GLU A 45 -1.66 -1.76 -12.22
N VAL A 46 -2.79 -2.10 -11.59
CA VAL A 46 -3.22 -3.49 -11.35
C VAL A 46 -4.66 -3.71 -11.79
N PRO A 47 -5.02 -4.92 -12.23
CA PRO A 47 -6.42 -5.26 -12.46
C PRO A 47 -7.16 -5.29 -11.12
N CYS A 48 -8.31 -4.61 -11.05
CA CYS A 48 -9.13 -4.61 -9.83
C CYS A 48 -10.36 -5.52 -9.97
N SER A 49 -11.19 -5.33 -10.98
CA SER A 49 -12.35 -6.20 -11.25
C SER A 49 -12.63 -6.20 -12.75
N GLU A 50 -13.56 -7.02 -13.23
CA GLU A 50 -13.86 -7.20 -14.66
C GLU A 50 -13.77 -5.89 -15.48
N GLY A 51 -12.69 -5.77 -16.26
CA GLY A 51 -12.45 -4.64 -17.17
C GLY A 51 -12.08 -3.29 -16.51
N ARG A 52 -11.75 -3.27 -15.20
CA ARG A 52 -11.33 -2.07 -14.46
C ARG A 52 -9.86 -2.16 -14.05
N THR A 53 -9.17 -1.04 -14.22
CA THR A 53 -7.78 -0.85 -13.79
C THR A 53 -7.77 -0.07 -12.49
N CYS A 54 -6.93 -0.45 -11.53
CA CYS A 54 -6.60 0.37 -10.38
C CYS A 54 -5.18 0.90 -10.48
N ARG A 55 -4.94 2.02 -9.81
CA ARG A 55 -3.61 2.56 -9.55
C ARG A 55 -3.35 2.48 -8.06
N VAL A 56 -2.18 1.96 -7.71
CA VAL A 56 -1.67 1.93 -6.35
C VAL A 56 -0.40 2.76 -6.34
N ALA A 57 -0.42 3.88 -5.63
CA ALA A 57 0.76 4.66 -5.35
C ALA A 57 1.22 4.40 -3.92
N VAL A 58 2.52 4.24 -3.70
CA VAL A 58 3.13 4.07 -2.39
C VAL A 58 4.23 5.11 -2.22
N THR A 59 4.24 5.80 -1.10
CA THR A 59 5.32 6.71 -0.71
C THR A 59 5.82 6.32 0.67
N LEU A 60 7.14 6.38 0.83
CA LEU A 60 7.81 6.13 2.10
C LEU A 60 8.53 7.38 2.56
N GLU A 61 8.42 7.69 3.85
CA GLU A 61 9.19 8.75 4.48
C GLU A 61 9.83 8.21 5.76
N GLU A 62 11.10 8.52 5.98
CA GLU A 62 11.78 8.19 7.24
C GLU A 62 11.34 9.19 8.32
N GLU A 63 10.79 8.68 9.44
CA GLU A 63 10.29 9.50 10.55
C GLU A 63 11.19 9.42 11.80
N GLY A 64 12.23 8.59 11.75
CA GLY A 64 13.18 8.36 12.83
C GLY A 64 13.90 7.04 12.67
N VAL A 65 14.72 6.69 13.67
CA VAL A 65 15.46 5.41 13.68
C VAL A 65 14.46 4.25 13.63
N ASP A 66 14.59 3.40 12.61
CA ASP A 66 13.76 2.22 12.35
C ASP A 66 12.26 2.51 12.20
N LEU A 67 11.87 3.73 11.83
CA LEU A 67 10.48 4.15 11.71
C LEU A 67 10.19 4.79 10.35
N TRP A 68 9.22 4.21 9.66
CA TRP A 68 8.83 4.61 8.31
C TRP A 68 7.36 5.02 8.28
N ARG A 69 7.07 6.20 7.73
CA ARG A 69 5.71 6.53 7.32
C ARG A 69 5.46 5.93 5.95
N VAL A 70 4.42 5.12 5.85
CA VAL A 70 3.91 4.56 4.60
C VAL A 70 2.61 5.26 4.26
N SER A 71 2.57 5.88 3.09
CA SER A 71 1.34 6.44 2.50
C SER A 71 0.98 5.64 1.27
N VAL A 72 -0.27 5.18 1.19
CA VAL A 72 -0.79 4.43 0.05
C VAL A 72 -1.97 5.19 -0.52
N THR A 73 -1.99 5.43 -1.83
CA THR A 73 -3.15 5.95 -2.56
C THR A 73 -3.65 4.87 -3.49
N LEU A 74 -4.90 4.45 -3.29
CA LEU A 74 -5.62 3.56 -4.19
C LEU A 74 -6.60 4.38 -5.03
N GLU A 75 -6.46 4.30 -6.35
CA GLU A 75 -7.38 4.89 -7.30
C GLU A 75 -8.05 3.80 -8.14
N GLU A 76 -9.36 3.93 -8.34
CA GLU A 76 -10.09 3.09 -9.29
C GLU A 76 -10.24 3.82 -10.63
N GLY A 77 -9.74 3.19 -11.68
CA GLY A 77 -9.90 3.58 -13.06
C GLY A 77 -11.25 3.12 -13.62
N ARG A 78 -12.08 4.09 -14.01
CA ARG A 78 -13.32 3.84 -14.73
C ARG A 78 -13.12 4.06 -16.22
N PRO A 79 -13.54 3.11 -17.08
CA PRO A 79 -13.52 3.32 -18.52
C PRO A 79 -14.37 4.55 -18.88
N GLY A 80 -13.74 5.57 -19.42
CA GLY A 80 -14.40 6.77 -19.93
C GLY A 80 -14.84 6.60 -21.38
N ARG A 81 -15.58 7.60 -21.88
CA ARG A 81 -15.90 7.68 -23.30
C ARG A 81 -14.62 7.96 -24.09
N ARG A 82 -14.41 7.24 -25.20
CA ARG A 82 -13.24 7.34 -26.12
C ARG A 82 -11.92 6.72 -25.62
N GLY A 83 -11.99 5.71 -24.74
CA GLY A 83 -10.79 4.93 -24.36
C GLY A 83 -9.86 5.65 -23.38
N GLN A 84 -10.29 6.77 -22.79
CA GLN A 84 -9.60 7.38 -21.65
C GLN A 84 -10.10 6.76 -20.35
N THR A 85 -9.20 6.36 -19.45
CA THR A 85 -9.56 5.89 -18.10
C THR A 85 -9.49 7.07 -17.14
N ALA A 86 -10.60 7.35 -16.45
CA ALA A 86 -10.63 8.34 -15.39
C ALA A 86 -10.38 7.66 -14.05
N PHE A 87 -9.35 8.08 -13.34
CA PHE A 87 -8.99 7.56 -12.03
C PHE A 87 -9.64 8.40 -10.94
N THR A 88 -10.17 7.73 -9.91
CA THR A 88 -10.74 8.38 -8.73
C THR A 88 -10.15 7.72 -7.50
N VAL A 89 -9.60 8.53 -6.61
CA VAL A 89 -9.12 8.09 -5.31
C VAL A 89 -10.27 7.44 -4.53
N VAL A 90 -10.05 6.19 -4.11
CA VAL A 90 -11.00 5.43 -3.28
C VAL A 90 -10.50 5.25 -1.86
N ALA A 91 -9.19 5.28 -1.63
CA ALA A 91 -8.59 5.21 -0.30
C ALA A 91 -7.21 5.88 -0.29
N GLU A 92 -6.89 6.59 0.80
CA GLU A 92 -5.58 7.22 1.05
C GLU A 92 -5.10 6.95 2.49
N PRO A 93 -4.85 5.69 2.85
CA PRO A 93 -4.33 5.39 4.17
C PRO A 93 -2.87 5.81 4.33
N THR A 94 -2.59 6.36 5.52
CA THR A 94 -1.24 6.67 5.99
C THR A 94 -1.06 6.08 7.37
N PHE A 95 0.09 5.46 7.61
CA PHE A 95 0.45 4.93 8.92
C PHE A 95 1.96 4.84 9.09
N VAL A 96 2.41 4.73 10.35
CA VAL A 96 3.83 4.63 10.70
C VAL A 96 4.11 3.17 11.08
N VAL A 97 5.17 2.62 10.50
CA VAL A 97 5.55 1.22 10.57
C VAL A 97 7.00 1.13 11.04
N PRO A 98 7.30 0.34 12.09
CA PRO A 98 8.67 0.01 12.43
C PRO A 98 9.29 -0.89 11.35
N THR A 99 10.61 -0.77 11.12
CA THR A 99 11.34 -1.67 10.22
C THR A 99 11.11 -3.14 10.63
N ALA A 100 11.02 -4.01 9.63
CA ALA A 100 10.81 -5.47 9.74
C ALA A 100 9.58 -5.89 10.56
N THR A 101 8.57 -5.02 10.66
CA THR A 101 7.32 -5.30 11.37
C THR A 101 6.14 -5.24 10.43
N ASP A 102 5.22 -6.20 10.57
CA ASP A 102 3.95 -6.18 9.86
C ASP A 102 3.01 -5.17 10.52
N ALA A 103 2.64 -4.12 9.80
CA ALA A 103 1.57 -3.22 10.17
C ALA A 103 0.30 -3.56 9.39
N TYR A 104 -0.82 -3.59 10.10
CA TYR A 104 -2.13 -3.87 9.53
C TYR A 104 -3.04 -2.66 9.62
N LEU A 105 -3.71 -2.35 8.51
CA LEU A 105 -4.77 -1.36 8.45
C LEU A 105 -6.00 -1.94 7.77
N PHE A 106 -7.16 -1.74 8.40
CA PHE A 106 -8.46 -1.94 7.78
C PHE A 106 -9.21 -0.61 7.68
N GLN A 107 -9.60 -0.23 6.48
CA GLN A 107 -10.43 0.94 6.23
C GLN A 107 -11.72 0.49 5.53
N GLY A 108 -12.81 0.45 6.29
CA GLY A 108 -14.10 0.04 5.75
C GLY A 108 -15.18 -0.21 6.78
N GLY A 109 -16.28 -0.75 6.31
CA GLY A 109 -17.40 -1.18 7.13
C GLY A 109 -17.31 -2.65 7.46
N ARG A 110 -17.64 -3.01 8.70
CA ARG A 110 -17.83 -4.39 9.11
C ARG A 110 -19.27 -4.56 9.57
N ARG A 111 -20.03 -5.38 8.85
CA ARG A 111 -21.46 -5.61 9.11
C ARG A 111 -21.70 -7.07 9.49
N PRO A 112 -22.39 -7.33 10.61
CA PRO A 112 -22.83 -8.67 10.92
C PRO A 112 -23.95 -9.06 9.96
N ILE A 113 -23.88 -10.28 9.42
CA ILE A 113 -24.95 -10.95 8.72
C ILE A 113 -25.22 -12.30 9.38
N VAL A 114 -26.48 -12.70 9.38
CA VAL A 114 -26.88 -14.02 9.88
C VAL A 114 -27.04 -14.94 8.67
N VAL A 115 -26.31 -16.05 8.68
CA VAL A 115 -26.36 -17.08 7.64
C VAL A 115 -26.77 -18.39 8.30
N GLY A 116 -28.05 -18.75 8.19
CA GLY A 116 -28.61 -19.85 8.99
C GLY A 116 -28.59 -19.50 10.48
N ASP A 117 -27.91 -20.32 11.27
CA ASP A 117 -27.72 -20.11 12.72
C ASP A 117 -26.39 -19.40 13.06
N ASP A 118 -25.56 -19.10 12.06
CA ASP A 118 -24.23 -18.50 12.24
C ASP A 118 -24.24 -16.98 12.07
N LEU A 119 -23.47 -16.28 12.91
CA LEU A 119 -23.16 -14.86 12.75
C LEU A 119 -21.84 -14.71 11.96
N VAL A 120 -21.95 -14.26 10.71
CA VAL A 120 -20.80 -14.00 9.83
C VAL A 120 -20.57 -12.49 9.72
N TRP A 121 -19.31 -12.06 9.75
CA TRP A 121 -18.97 -10.66 9.54
C TRP A 121 -18.64 -10.42 8.07
N LEU A 122 -19.50 -9.69 7.36
CA LEU A 122 -19.16 -9.12 6.07
C LEU A 122 -18.28 -7.90 6.31
N GLU A 123 -17.01 -8.04 5.96
CA GLU A 123 -16.08 -6.93 5.89
C GLU A 123 -16.09 -6.38 4.46
N GLN A 124 -16.43 -5.10 4.34
CA GLN A 124 -16.36 -4.34 3.10
C GLN A 124 -15.38 -3.21 3.31
N GLY A 125 -14.18 -3.35 2.75
CA GLY A 125 -13.13 -2.38 2.99
C GLY A 125 -11.81 -2.71 2.35
N LEU A 126 -10.86 -1.84 2.58
CA LEU A 126 -9.46 -2.03 2.22
C LEU A 126 -8.73 -2.65 3.40
N ARG A 127 -8.05 -3.76 3.18
CA ARG A 127 -7.08 -4.35 4.10
C ARG A 127 -5.69 -4.15 3.52
N LEU A 128 -4.80 -3.65 4.36
CA LEU A 128 -3.41 -3.43 4.03
C LEU A 128 -2.58 -4.11 5.09
N THR A 129 -1.65 -4.95 4.65
CA THR A 129 -0.54 -5.41 5.47
C THR A 129 0.73 -4.89 4.84
N VAL A 130 1.52 -4.14 5.60
CA VAL A 130 2.79 -3.57 5.11
C VAL A 130 3.92 -3.98 5.99
N ARG A 131 5.02 -4.31 5.34
CA ARG A 131 6.32 -4.56 5.95
C ARG A 131 7.37 -3.77 5.19
N VAL A 132 8.16 -3.00 5.94
CA VAL A 132 9.30 -2.27 5.39
C VAL A 132 10.56 -2.99 5.82
N GLU A 133 11.37 -3.42 4.86
CA GLU A 133 12.67 -4.05 5.10
C GLU A 133 13.78 -3.15 4.60
N GLU A 134 14.84 -3.01 5.39
CA GLU A 134 16.06 -2.37 4.92
C GLU A 134 16.79 -3.34 3.98
N ALA A 135 17.15 -2.86 2.79
CA ALA A 135 17.97 -3.65 1.88
C ALA A 135 19.39 -3.76 2.46
N GLU A 136 19.96 -4.97 2.46
CA GLU A 136 21.36 -5.17 2.82
C GLU A 136 22.25 -4.36 1.88
N ALA A 137 23.07 -3.47 2.44
CA ALA A 137 24.08 -2.76 1.65
C ALA A 137 25.06 -3.80 1.09
N VAL A 138 25.05 -4.00 -0.23
CA VAL A 138 26.06 -4.81 -0.91
C VAL A 138 27.35 -4.00 -0.96
N GLU A 139 28.32 -4.36 -0.11
CA GLU A 139 29.68 -3.79 -0.08
C GLU A 139 30.50 -4.11 -1.35
#